data_AF-A0A4R7YTN6-F1
#
_entry.id   AF-A0A4R7YTN6-F1
#
_cell.length_a   1.000
_cell.length_b   1.000
_cell.length_c   1.000
_cell.angle_alpha   90.00
_cell.angle_beta   90.00
_cell.angle_gamma   90.00
#
_symmetry.space_group_name_H-M   'P 1'
#
loop_
_entity.id
_entity.type
_entity.pdbx_description
1 polymer ?
#
loop_
_entity_poly.entity_id
_entity_poly.type
_entity_poly.pdbx_seq_one_letter_code
_entity_poly.pdbx_strand_id
1 'polypeptide(L)'
;MIVLEIGKMSGKKLKKTILDKIDHFRSDVIVPAGPGEDSAVIDLGDFLLVVSSDPITGAEKNAGYLAVNVACNDIAAAGAEPFGIQVVLLLPPRLGEEKAEELMSEIVSTAKSIEIEVLGGHTEITDLVQKPIITVTALGKAKKEELTSSSDAEAGDILYISKGMGIEGSYILASDYQDHLLKNGVSREAIAKVSGYLELLSVIPESRIARQNGVKAMHDVTEGGVYGAIAEMAAASELGFIIEKDNFKLKSEVKELCSKLDLDPAALISSGAMLMAAPPEIDLKSVFAKTEIEIIRVGRLIEAGIHLEEKGEKREFEVPEKDELWKFIEKISK
;
A
#
# COMPACT_ATOMS: atom_id res chain seq x y z
N MET A 1 -24.50 -20.20 4.92
CA MET A 1 -24.02 -18.82 4.75
C MET A 1 -22.51 -18.90 4.61
N ILE A 2 -21.94 -18.41 3.51
CA ILE A 2 -20.47 -18.36 3.37
C ILE A 2 -20.01 -17.19 4.22
N VAL A 3 -19.17 -17.44 5.20
CA VAL A 3 -18.56 -16.39 6.04
C VAL A 3 -17.28 -15.95 5.34
N LEU A 4 -17.15 -14.65 5.09
CA LEU A 4 -15.92 -14.06 4.55
C LEU A 4 -14.92 -13.83 5.68
N GLU A 5 -13.63 -13.93 5.37
CA GLU A 5 -12.56 -13.62 6.31
C GLU A 5 -12.36 -12.10 6.44
N ILE A 6 -11.80 -11.67 7.57
CA ILE A 6 -11.43 -10.26 7.81
C ILE A 6 -10.18 -9.92 6.98
N GLY A 7 -10.18 -8.73 6.37
CA GLY A 7 -9.10 -8.20 5.51
C GLY A 7 -9.56 -7.96 4.07
N LYS A 8 -8.61 -7.62 3.18
CA LYS A 8 -8.86 -7.46 1.74
C LYS A 8 -9.40 -8.76 1.13
N MET A 9 -10.43 -8.65 0.29
CA MET A 9 -10.96 -9.79 -0.44
C MET A 9 -9.98 -10.21 -1.55
N SER A 10 -9.64 -11.50 -1.63
CA SER A 10 -8.67 -11.97 -2.63
C SER A 10 -9.10 -11.65 -4.07
N GLY A 11 -8.14 -11.29 -4.94
CA GLY A 11 -8.41 -10.71 -6.26
C GLY A 11 -9.40 -11.49 -7.13
N LYS A 12 -9.33 -12.84 -7.13
CA LYS A 12 -10.29 -13.69 -7.86
C LYS A 12 -11.72 -13.56 -7.33
N LYS A 13 -11.89 -13.50 -6.01
CA LYS A 13 -13.20 -13.35 -5.35
C LYS A 13 -13.72 -11.92 -5.51
N LEU A 14 -12.84 -10.92 -5.37
CA LEU A 14 -13.13 -9.50 -5.54
C LEU A 14 -13.67 -9.22 -6.95
N LYS A 15 -12.95 -9.68 -7.99
CA LYS A 15 -13.35 -9.54 -9.39
C LYS A 15 -14.76 -10.09 -9.62
N LYS A 16 -14.97 -11.36 -9.28
CA LYS A 16 -16.24 -12.06 -9.52
C LYS A 16 -17.43 -11.47 -8.74
N THR A 17 -17.19 -11.01 -7.51
CA THR A 17 -18.27 -10.64 -6.57
C THR A 17 -18.63 -9.17 -6.68
N ILE A 18 -17.64 -8.29 -6.88
CA ILE A 18 -17.79 -6.84 -6.84
C ILE A 18 -17.55 -6.22 -8.22
N LEU A 19 -16.35 -6.39 -8.80
CA LEU A 19 -15.96 -5.64 -10.01
C LEU A 19 -16.77 -6.04 -11.24
N ASP A 20 -17.04 -7.34 -11.44
CA ASP A 20 -17.87 -7.84 -12.55
C ASP A 20 -19.34 -7.39 -12.48
N LYS A 21 -19.74 -6.64 -11.44
CA LYS A 21 -21.07 -6.02 -11.31
C LYS A 21 -21.12 -4.60 -11.88
N ILE A 22 -19.98 -4.00 -12.18
CA ILE A 22 -19.89 -2.69 -12.82
C ILE A 22 -20.04 -2.91 -14.33
N ASP A 23 -21.15 -2.44 -14.90
CA ASP A 23 -21.49 -2.66 -16.30
C ASP A 23 -21.67 -1.37 -17.12
N HIS A 24 -21.53 -0.22 -16.46
CA HIS A 24 -21.62 1.09 -17.10
C HIS A 24 -20.30 1.84 -17.01
N PHE A 25 -19.77 2.21 -18.17
CA PHE A 25 -18.50 2.92 -18.30
C PHE A 25 -18.69 4.18 -19.14
N ARG A 26 -18.08 5.28 -18.70
CA ARG A 26 -18.06 6.55 -19.45
C ARG A 26 -16.82 6.63 -20.30
N SER A 27 -16.92 7.30 -21.45
CA SER A 27 -15.80 7.45 -22.39
C SER A 27 -14.68 8.37 -21.92
N ASP A 28 -14.95 9.22 -20.94
CA ASP A 28 -13.98 10.13 -20.33
C ASP A 28 -13.20 9.50 -19.16
N VAL A 29 -13.54 8.26 -18.77
CA VAL A 29 -12.76 7.47 -17.80
C VAL A 29 -11.76 6.62 -18.58
N ILE A 30 -10.47 6.94 -18.47
CA ILE A 30 -9.41 6.27 -19.22
C ILE A 30 -8.83 5.06 -18.49
N VAL A 31 -8.82 5.09 -17.15
CA VAL A 31 -8.52 3.92 -16.30
C VAL A 31 -9.76 3.69 -15.42
N PRO A 32 -10.60 2.69 -15.73
CA PRO A 32 -11.76 2.34 -14.92
C PRO A 32 -11.39 1.45 -13.73
N ALA A 33 -12.35 1.18 -12.85
CA ALA A 33 -12.18 0.20 -11.79
C ALA A 33 -11.86 -1.20 -12.36
N GLY A 34 -10.77 -1.81 -11.89
CA GLY A 34 -10.29 -3.10 -12.36
C GLY A 34 -9.44 -3.82 -11.31
N PRO A 35 -9.13 -5.11 -11.50
CA PRO A 35 -8.24 -5.83 -10.61
C PRO A 35 -6.82 -5.27 -10.68
N GLY A 36 -6.25 -4.87 -9.55
CA GLY A 36 -4.88 -4.33 -9.46
C GLY A 36 -4.74 -2.89 -9.98
N GLU A 37 -5.86 -2.17 -10.16
CA GLU A 37 -5.87 -0.73 -10.39
C GLU A 37 -6.20 -0.02 -9.08
N ASP A 38 -5.24 0.73 -8.53
CA ASP A 38 -5.39 1.44 -7.26
C ASP A 38 -6.23 2.71 -7.38
N SER A 39 -6.42 3.24 -8.59
CA SER A 39 -7.14 4.49 -8.79
C SER A 39 -7.89 4.56 -10.12
N ALA A 40 -8.93 5.38 -10.15
CA ALA A 40 -9.61 5.73 -11.39
C ALA A 40 -9.00 7.00 -11.99
N VAL A 41 -8.90 7.04 -13.32
CA VAL A 41 -8.36 8.19 -14.06
C VAL A 41 -9.39 8.73 -15.04
N ILE A 42 -9.66 10.04 -14.95
CA ILE A 42 -10.68 10.75 -15.73
C ILE A 42 -10.00 11.86 -16.55
N ASP A 43 -10.28 11.91 -17.85
CA ASP A 43 -9.80 12.96 -18.75
C ASP A 43 -10.69 14.22 -18.64
N LEU A 44 -10.13 15.30 -18.09
CA LEU A 44 -10.78 16.61 -17.99
C LEU A 44 -10.31 17.58 -19.09
N GLY A 45 -9.65 17.09 -20.14
CA GLY A 45 -9.09 17.87 -21.23
C GLY A 45 -7.63 18.22 -21.00
N ASP A 46 -7.37 19.34 -20.34
CA ASP A 46 -6.01 19.83 -20.09
C ASP A 46 -5.24 19.01 -19.05
N PHE A 47 -5.98 18.35 -18.14
CA PHE A 47 -5.44 17.53 -17.07
C PHE A 47 -6.22 16.23 -16.93
N LEU A 48 -5.58 15.24 -16.33
CA LEU A 48 -6.21 14.04 -15.82
C LEU A 48 -6.52 14.23 -14.34
N LEU A 49 -7.72 13.82 -13.92
CA LEU A 49 -8.09 13.68 -12.53
C LEU A 49 -7.88 12.22 -12.12
N VAL A 50 -7.12 12.01 -11.07
CA VAL A 50 -6.91 10.70 -10.45
C VAL A 50 -7.65 10.66 -9.12
N VAL A 51 -8.38 9.59 -8.86
CA VAL A 51 -9.19 9.43 -7.64
C VAL A 51 -8.97 8.04 -7.06
N SER A 52 -8.61 7.99 -5.78
CA SER A 52 -8.57 6.74 -4.99
C SER A 52 -9.31 6.91 -3.65
N SER A 53 -9.67 5.81 -2.99
CA SER A 53 -10.29 5.82 -1.67
C SER A 53 -9.88 4.62 -0.83
N ASP A 54 -9.32 4.89 0.36
CA ASP A 54 -8.87 3.85 1.28
C ASP A 54 -9.46 3.99 2.68
N PRO A 55 -9.84 2.87 3.31
CA PRO A 55 -10.17 2.84 4.72
C PRO A 55 -8.96 2.48 5.59
N ILE A 56 -8.86 3.09 6.78
CA ILE A 56 -7.99 2.61 7.86
C ILE A 56 -8.83 1.82 8.86
N THR A 57 -8.55 0.52 8.93
CA THR A 57 -9.24 -0.42 9.84
C THR A 57 -8.30 -1.25 10.70
N GLY A 58 -6.99 -1.23 10.42
CA GLY A 58 -5.98 -2.04 11.10
C GLY A 58 -5.20 -1.30 12.21
N ALA A 59 -5.27 0.03 12.26
CA ALA A 59 -4.50 0.87 13.16
C ALA A 59 -5.40 1.72 14.10
N GLU A 60 -4.98 1.87 15.36
CA GLU A 60 -5.63 2.72 16.36
C GLU A 60 -4.85 4.00 16.63
N LYS A 61 -3.52 3.94 16.71
CA LYS A 61 -2.66 5.11 16.95
C LYS A 61 -2.22 5.74 15.63
N ASN A 62 -2.23 7.07 15.57
CA ASN A 62 -1.91 7.86 14.38
C ASN A 62 -2.73 7.48 13.15
N ALA A 63 -3.93 6.94 13.35
CA ALA A 63 -4.79 6.47 12.27
C ALA A 63 -5.13 7.59 11.27
N GLY A 64 -5.19 8.85 11.72
CA GLY A 64 -5.36 10.00 10.82
C GLY A 64 -4.16 10.23 9.91
N TYR A 65 -2.94 10.05 10.43
CA TYR A 65 -1.71 10.16 9.64
C TYR A 65 -1.61 9.06 8.57
N LEU A 66 -1.91 7.82 8.96
CA LEU A 66 -1.98 6.67 8.05
C LEU A 66 -3.01 6.91 6.95
N ALA A 67 -4.22 7.35 7.31
CA ALA A 67 -5.32 7.55 6.37
C ALA A 67 -4.98 8.53 5.24
N VAL A 68 -4.28 9.63 5.58
CA VAL A 68 -3.86 10.61 4.56
C VAL A 68 -2.77 10.03 3.67
N ASN A 69 -1.74 9.42 4.24
CA ASN A 69 -0.60 8.93 3.45
C ASN A 69 -1.01 7.77 2.55
N VAL A 70 -1.72 6.77 3.06
CA VAL A 70 -2.15 5.59 2.28
C VAL A 70 -2.97 6.03 1.07
N ALA A 71 -4.03 6.82 1.25
CA ALA A 71 -4.84 7.28 0.12
C ALA A 71 -4.06 8.17 -0.87
N CYS A 72 -3.09 8.97 -0.40
CA CYS A 72 -2.25 9.78 -1.29
C CYS A 72 -1.17 8.96 -1.99
N ASN A 73 -0.80 7.79 -1.46
CA ASN A 73 0.17 6.90 -2.07
C ASN A 73 -0.40 6.27 -3.34
N ASP A 74 -1.69 5.93 -3.38
CA ASP A 74 -2.38 5.48 -4.60
C ASP A 74 -2.33 6.53 -5.71
N ILE A 75 -2.58 7.79 -5.35
CA ILE A 75 -2.46 8.91 -6.28
C ILE A 75 -1.02 9.01 -6.82
N ALA A 76 -0.03 8.83 -5.94
CA ALA A 76 1.37 8.81 -6.33
C ALA A 76 1.73 7.59 -7.19
N ALA A 77 1.17 6.41 -6.93
CA ALA A 77 1.39 5.20 -7.71
C ALA A 77 0.83 5.32 -9.14
N ALA A 78 -0.29 6.02 -9.30
CA ALA A 78 -0.81 6.41 -10.62
C ALA A 78 0.02 7.52 -11.31
N GLY A 79 1.01 8.06 -10.61
CA GLY A 79 1.87 9.12 -11.09
C GLY A 79 1.26 10.52 -11.06
N ALA A 80 0.18 10.72 -10.30
CA ALA A 80 -0.42 12.03 -10.13
C ALA A 80 0.14 12.78 -8.91
N GLU A 81 0.03 14.11 -8.96
CA GLU A 81 0.26 14.97 -7.81
C GLU A 81 -1.03 15.07 -6.98
N PRO A 82 -1.07 14.56 -5.73
CA PRO A 82 -2.22 14.76 -4.86
C PRO A 82 -2.37 16.25 -4.55
N PHE A 83 -3.60 16.76 -4.57
CA PHE A 83 -3.89 18.16 -4.24
C PHE A 83 -4.94 18.32 -3.15
N GLY A 84 -5.72 17.28 -2.86
CA GLY A 84 -6.66 17.32 -1.75
C GLY A 84 -7.33 16.00 -1.45
N ILE A 85 -8.01 15.96 -0.31
CA ILE A 85 -8.68 14.77 0.22
C ILE A 85 -10.09 15.08 0.74
N GLN A 86 -10.99 14.11 0.63
CA GLN A 86 -12.23 14.07 1.40
C GLN A 86 -12.15 13.01 2.49
N VAL A 87 -12.71 13.30 3.66
CA VAL A 87 -12.57 12.46 4.87
C VAL A 87 -13.93 12.01 5.38
N VAL A 88 -14.18 10.70 5.41
CA VAL A 88 -15.37 10.12 6.04
C VAL A 88 -14.97 9.46 7.37
N LEU A 89 -15.58 9.92 8.46
CA LEU A 89 -15.37 9.40 9.81
C LEU A 89 -16.63 8.65 10.28
N LEU A 90 -16.50 7.35 10.52
CA LEU A 90 -17.53 6.55 11.19
C LEU A 90 -17.02 6.24 12.60
N LEU A 91 -17.64 6.87 13.61
CA LEU A 91 -17.12 6.87 14.97
C LEU A 91 -18.11 6.17 15.93
N PRO A 92 -17.64 5.28 16.83
CA PRO A 92 -18.51 4.71 17.84
C PRO A 92 -18.89 5.76 18.89
N PRO A 93 -20.12 5.75 19.46
CA PRO A 93 -20.53 6.72 20.48
C PRO A 93 -19.59 6.82 21.69
N ARG A 94 -18.92 5.71 22.03
CA ARG A 94 -17.98 5.62 23.15
C ARG A 94 -16.62 6.27 22.90
N LEU A 95 -16.33 6.71 21.68
CA LEU A 95 -15.03 7.31 21.33
C LEU A 95 -14.80 8.63 22.06
N GLY A 96 -15.86 9.44 22.17
CA GLY A 96 -15.80 10.79 22.72
C GLY A 96 -15.27 11.83 21.72
N GLU A 97 -15.57 13.09 21.99
CA GLU A 97 -15.21 14.23 21.12
C GLU A 97 -13.70 14.47 21.09
N GLU A 98 -13.02 14.36 22.23
CA GLU A 98 -11.57 14.58 22.36
C GLU A 98 -10.79 13.68 21.38
N LYS A 99 -11.13 12.39 21.34
CA LYS A 99 -10.44 11.46 20.44
C LYS A 99 -10.79 11.70 18.97
N ALA A 100 -12.00 12.19 18.67
CA ALA A 100 -12.36 12.61 17.32
C ALA A 100 -11.58 13.86 16.87
N GLU A 101 -11.37 14.82 17.78
CA GLU A 101 -10.55 16.01 17.55
C GLU A 101 -9.08 15.65 17.32
N GLU A 102 -8.52 14.71 18.08
CA GLU A 102 -7.18 14.17 17.86
C GLU A 102 -7.04 13.58 16.45
N LEU A 103 -7.96 12.71 16.04
CA LEU A 103 -7.95 12.09 14.71
C LEU A 103 -7.98 13.14 13.60
N MET A 104 -8.87 14.14 13.71
CA MET A 104 -8.94 15.21 12.72
C MET A 104 -7.68 16.09 12.72
N SER A 105 -7.07 16.31 13.88
CA SER A 105 -5.81 17.07 14.01
C SER A 105 -4.63 16.33 13.35
N GLU A 106 -4.55 15.01 13.50
CA GLU A 106 -3.59 14.17 12.77
C GLU A 106 -3.79 14.30 11.25
N ILE A 107 -5.03 14.23 10.76
CA ILE A 107 -5.36 14.37 9.34
C ILE A 107 -4.94 15.75 8.80
N VAL A 108 -5.34 16.83 9.47
CA VAL A 108 -5.03 18.20 9.04
C VAL A 108 -3.53 18.47 9.04
N SER A 109 -2.81 18.04 10.10
CA SER A 109 -1.37 18.23 10.17
C SER A 109 -0.62 17.44 9.09
N THR A 110 -1.07 16.22 8.81
CA THR A 110 -0.51 15.38 7.74
C THR A 110 -0.76 15.98 6.36
N ALA A 111 -2.00 16.36 6.05
CA ALA A 111 -2.38 17.03 4.81
C ALA A 111 -1.53 18.30 4.58
N LYS A 112 -1.35 19.10 5.62
CA LYS A 112 -0.48 20.29 5.58
C LYS A 112 0.98 19.93 5.31
N SER A 113 1.49 18.85 5.88
CA SER A 113 2.91 18.46 5.73
C SER A 113 3.26 18.03 4.30
N ILE A 114 2.28 17.56 3.53
CA ILE A 114 2.42 17.18 2.12
C ILE A 114 1.78 18.19 1.17
N GLU A 115 1.46 19.39 1.68
CA GLU A 115 0.94 20.54 0.92
C GLU A 115 -0.39 20.29 0.17
N ILE A 116 -1.29 19.49 0.75
CA ILE A 116 -2.65 19.25 0.21
C ILE A 116 -3.75 19.83 1.09
N GLU A 117 -4.94 19.99 0.52
CA GLU A 117 -6.12 20.53 1.22
C GLU A 117 -7.09 19.43 1.70
N VAL A 118 -7.65 19.59 2.89
CA VAL A 118 -8.84 18.83 3.32
C VAL A 118 -10.06 19.50 2.70
N LEU A 119 -10.60 18.92 1.63
CA LEU A 119 -11.67 19.49 0.81
C LEU A 119 -13.08 19.30 1.40
N GLY A 120 -13.19 18.58 2.51
CA GLY A 120 -14.45 18.30 3.20
C GLY A 120 -14.61 16.81 3.51
N GLY A 121 -15.85 16.37 3.64
CA GLY A 121 -16.15 14.97 3.96
C GLY A 121 -17.45 14.79 4.74
N HIS A 122 -17.52 13.74 5.55
CA HIS A 122 -18.70 13.38 6.35
C HIS A 122 -18.31 12.78 7.69
N THR A 123 -19.09 13.05 8.73
CA THR A 123 -18.88 12.48 10.06
C THR A 123 -20.18 11.90 10.55
N GLU A 124 -20.16 10.63 10.96
CA GLU A 124 -21.32 9.92 11.50
C GLU A 124 -20.96 9.23 12.81
N ILE A 125 -21.84 9.35 13.80
CA ILE A 125 -21.72 8.65 15.08
C ILE A 125 -22.65 7.43 15.03
N THR A 126 -22.09 6.22 15.03
CA THR A 126 -22.87 4.99 14.79
C THR A 126 -22.47 3.84 15.70
N ASP A 127 -23.45 3.07 16.17
CA ASP A 127 -23.26 1.85 16.95
C ASP A 127 -22.91 0.62 16.09
N LEU A 128 -22.87 0.78 14.76
CA LEU A 128 -22.48 -0.27 13.82
C LEU A 128 -20.97 -0.55 13.83
N VAL A 129 -20.15 0.41 14.27
CA VAL A 129 -18.70 0.24 14.39
C VAL A 129 -18.28 0.14 15.85
N GLN A 130 -17.25 -0.66 16.12
CA GLN A 130 -16.66 -0.81 17.46
C GLN A 130 -15.40 0.04 17.64
N LYS A 131 -14.72 0.36 16.55
CA LYS A 131 -13.55 1.22 16.51
C LYS A 131 -13.79 2.29 15.45
N PRO A 132 -13.11 3.45 15.50
CA PRO A 132 -13.17 4.43 14.42
C PRO A 132 -12.84 3.77 13.09
N ILE A 133 -13.61 4.10 12.05
CA ILE A 133 -13.23 3.84 10.66
C ILE A 133 -13.04 5.20 10.01
N ILE A 134 -11.87 5.39 9.41
CA ILE A 134 -11.51 6.58 8.65
C ILE A 134 -11.40 6.15 7.20
N THR A 135 -12.19 6.76 6.32
CA THR A 135 -12.04 6.59 4.88
C THR A 135 -11.60 7.90 4.27
N VAL A 136 -10.52 7.87 3.49
CA VAL A 136 -10.00 9.05 2.80
C VAL A 136 -10.11 8.82 1.31
N THR A 137 -10.81 9.73 0.62
CA THR A 137 -10.81 9.81 -0.83
C THR A 137 -9.78 10.85 -1.25
N ALA A 138 -8.70 10.42 -1.89
CA ALA A 138 -7.67 11.32 -2.40
C ALA A 138 -7.95 11.73 -3.85
N LEU A 139 -7.58 12.97 -4.17
CA LEU A 139 -7.73 13.59 -5.48
C LEU A 139 -6.37 14.07 -5.95
N GLY A 140 -5.99 13.63 -7.13
CA GLY A 140 -4.74 13.99 -7.79
C GLY A 140 -4.95 14.55 -9.17
N LYS A 141 -3.94 15.29 -9.65
CA LYS A 141 -3.89 15.77 -11.02
C LYS A 141 -2.61 15.28 -11.69
N ALA A 142 -2.71 14.91 -12.95
CA ALA A 142 -1.56 14.58 -13.80
C ALA A 142 -1.74 15.20 -15.19
N LYS A 143 -0.62 15.40 -15.88
CA LYS A 143 -0.65 15.55 -17.34
C LYS A 143 -0.73 14.17 -18.00
N LYS A 144 -1.13 14.13 -19.27
CA LYS A 144 -1.31 12.85 -19.99
C LYS A 144 0.00 12.09 -20.15
N GLU A 145 1.07 12.78 -20.47
CA GLU A 145 2.43 12.25 -20.58
C GLU A 145 3.05 11.84 -19.23
N GLU A 146 2.38 12.18 -18.14
CA GLU A 146 2.84 11.95 -16.79
C GLU A 146 2.21 10.71 -16.14
N LEU A 147 1.07 10.24 -16.64
CA LEU A 147 0.38 9.09 -16.06
C LEU A 147 1.22 7.82 -16.14
N THR A 148 1.18 7.02 -15.08
CA THR A 148 1.65 5.63 -15.07
C THR A 148 0.52 4.76 -14.59
N SER A 149 0.15 3.73 -15.35
CA SER A 149 -0.77 2.69 -14.87
C SER A 149 0.00 1.45 -14.45
N SER A 150 -0.54 0.71 -13.47
CA SER A 150 -0.04 -0.61 -13.11
C SER A 150 -0.15 -1.60 -14.27
N SER A 151 -0.97 -1.33 -15.30
CA SER A 151 -1.11 -2.13 -16.52
C SER A 151 -0.05 -1.83 -17.60
N ASP A 152 0.77 -0.80 -17.43
CA ASP A 152 1.77 -0.38 -18.43
C ASP A 152 3.07 -1.21 -18.37
N ALA A 153 3.15 -2.20 -17.47
CA ALA A 153 4.33 -3.03 -17.30
C ALA A 153 4.48 -4.05 -18.43
N GLU A 154 5.72 -4.40 -18.77
CA GLU A 154 6.03 -5.31 -19.88
C GLU A 154 6.77 -6.57 -19.39
N ALA A 155 6.65 -7.66 -20.15
CA ALA A 155 7.43 -8.86 -19.87
C ALA A 155 8.94 -8.57 -19.98
N GLY A 156 9.70 -8.96 -18.96
CA GLY A 156 11.13 -8.67 -18.85
C GLY A 156 11.46 -7.48 -17.95
N ASP A 157 10.48 -6.64 -17.58
CA ASP A 157 10.69 -5.55 -16.62
C ASP A 157 11.20 -6.09 -15.28
N ILE A 158 12.14 -5.35 -14.70
CA ILE A 158 12.71 -5.63 -13.39
C ILE A 158 11.87 -4.94 -12.32
N LEU A 159 11.53 -5.70 -11.28
CA LEU A 159 10.73 -5.22 -10.16
C LEU A 159 11.62 -4.75 -9.02
N TYR A 160 11.35 -3.54 -8.54
CA TYR A 160 12.04 -2.91 -7.42
C TYR A 160 11.04 -2.42 -6.37
N ILE A 161 11.43 -2.44 -5.09
CA ILE A 161 10.71 -1.75 -4.03
C ILE A 161 11.56 -0.66 -3.40
N SER A 162 10.92 0.41 -2.91
CA SER A 162 11.58 1.42 -2.07
C SER A 162 11.54 1.07 -0.59
N LYS A 163 12.52 1.60 0.18
CA LYS A 163 12.61 1.65 1.66
C LYS A 163 12.63 0.34 2.46
N GLY A 164 12.04 -0.75 1.96
CA GLY A 164 11.99 -2.05 2.62
C GLY A 164 10.60 -2.69 2.66
N MET A 165 10.43 -3.66 3.55
CA MET A 165 9.25 -4.51 3.65
C MET A 165 8.66 -4.43 5.05
N GLY A 166 7.34 -4.62 5.17
CA GLY A 166 6.61 -4.66 6.43
C GLY A 166 6.63 -3.33 7.19
N ILE A 167 6.69 -2.19 6.48
CA ILE A 167 6.86 -0.86 7.08
C ILE A 167 5.67 -0.51 7.99
N GLU A 168 4.47 -0.36 7.42
CA GLU A 168 3.25 -0.09 8.17
C GLU A 168 2.94 -1.18 9.19
N GLY A 169 3.00 -2.45 8.80
CA GLY A 169 2.65 -3.55 9.69
C GLY A 169 3.56 -3.62 10.92
N SER A 170 4.87 -3.38 10.76
CA SER A 170 5.79 -3.30 11.90
C SER A 170 5.50 -2.09 12.78
N TYR A 171 5.12 -0.96 12.19
CA TYR A 171 4.70 0.22 12.93
C TYR A 171 3.46 -0.07 13.77
N ILE A 172 2.39 -0.60 13.17
CA ILE A 172 1.12 -0.93 13.85
C ILE A 172 1.37 -1.93 14.98
N LEU A 173 2.17 -2.97 14.73
CA LEU A 173 2.53 -3.96 15.75
C LEU A 173 3.24 -3.32 16.95
N ALA A 174 4.10 -2.33 16.70
CA ALA A 174 4.79 -1.61 17.77
C ALA A 174 3.93 -0.56 18.47
N SER A 175 3.02 0.12 17.76
CA SER A 175 2.18 1.16 18.34
C SER A 175 1.03 0.57 19.15
N ASP A 176 0.36 -0.44 18.61
CA ASP A 176 -0.93 -0.93 19.11
C ASP A 176 -0.79 -2.24 19.89
N TYR A 177 0.27 -3.01 19.62
CA TYR A 177 0.51 -4.33 20.21
C TYR A 177 1.85 -4.44 20.96
N GLN A 178 2.40 -3.32 21.44
CA GLN A 178 3.70 -3.23 22.10
C GLN A 178 3.89 -4.26 23.24
N ASP A 179 2.88 -4.42 24.11
CA ASP A 179 2.95 -5.37 25.23
C ASP A 179 3.06 -6.81 24.74
N HIS A 180 2.40 -7.14 23.64
CA HIS A 180 2.49 -8.45 23.00
C HIS A 180 3.90 -8.68 22.42
N LEU A 181 4.50 -7.66 21.78
CA LEU A 181 5.87 -7.74 21.27
C LEU A 181 6.87 -8.02 22.39
N LEU A 182 6.79 -7.27 23.50
CA LEU A 182 7.66 -7.45 24.66
C LEU A 182 7.51 -8.85 25.27
N LYS A 183 6.26 -9.33 25.40
CA LYS A 183 5.98 -10.68 25.93
C LYS A 183 6.57 -11.79 25.07
N ASN A 184 6.62 -11.61 23.75
CA ASN A 184 7.24 -12.56 22.81
C ASN A 184 8.76 -12.35 22.65
N GLY A 185 9.35 -11.43 23.42
CA GLY A 185 10.79 -11.24 23.48
C GLY A 185 11.37 -10.43 22.32
N VAL A 186 10.56 -9.55 21.70
CA VAL A 186 11.07 -8.47 20.84
C VAL A 186 11.74 -7.42 21.71
N SER A 187 12.94 -7.00 21.34
CA SER A 187 13.72 -6.01 22.07
C SER A 187 13.07 -4.62 22.04
N ARG A 188 13.26 -3.86 23.13
CA ARG A 188 12.82 -2.45 23.19
C ARG A 188 13.48 -1.60 22.10
N GLU A 189 14.70 -1.93 21.70
CA GLU A 189 15.41 -1.24 20.61
C GLU A 189 14.72 -1.48 19.27
N ALA A 190 14.37 -2.73 18.93
CA ALA A 190 13.65 -3.03 17.70
C ALA A 190 12.28 -2.33 17.66
N ILE A 191 11.53 -2.38 18.77
CA ILE A 191 10.24 -1.68 18.92
C ILE A 191 10.42 -0.18 18.67
N ALA A 192 11.39 0.46 19.33
CA ALA A 192 11.64 1.89 19.17
C ALA A 192 12.00 2.27 17.72
N LYS A 193 12.78 1.43 17.02
CA LYS A 193 13.13 1.65 15.60
C LYS A 193 11.91 1.59 14.69
N VAL A 194 11.08 0.55 14.81
CA VAL A 194 9.89 0.41 13.95
C VAL A 194 8.78 1.41 14.32
N SER A 195 8.73 1.92 15.56
CA SER A 195 7.85 3.05 15.90
C SER A 195 8.18 4.33 15.10
N GLY A 196 9.44 4.50 14.69
CA GLY A 196 9.87 5.61 13.82
C GLY A 196 9.46 5.43 12.35
N TYR A 197 8.95 4.27 11.94
CA TYR A 197 8.59 4.02 10.55
C TYR A 197 7.35 4.80 10.07
N LEU A 198 6.64 5.45 10.99
CA LEU A 198 5.57 6.40 10.65
C LEU A 198 6.05 7.41 9.60
N GLU A 199 7.28 7.92 9.74
CA GLU A 199 7.88 8.91 8.83
C GLU A 199 8.22 8.36 7.43
N LEU A 200 8.13 7.05 7.24
CA LEU A 200 8.43 6.39 5.96
C LEU A 200 7.19 6.17 5.09
N LEU A 201 5.98 6.46 5.61
CA LEU A 201 4.72 6.06 4.96
C LEU A 201 4.40 6.78 3.65
N SER A 202 4.93 7.98 3.40
CA SER A 202 4.67 8.67 2.12
C SER A 202 5.57 8.12 1.01
N VAL A 203 5.02 7.74 -0.14
CA VAL A 203 5.79 7.33 -1.35
C VAL A 203 5.79 8.37 -2.47
N ILE A 204 5.28 9.57 -2.22
CA ILE A 204 5.23 10.68 -3.19
C ILE A 204 6.63 11.01 -3.76
N PRO A 205 7.72 11.07 -2.95
CA PRO A 205 9.06 11.32 -3.49
C PRO A 205 9.52 10.25 -4.47
N GLU A 206 9.25 8.97 -4.17
CA GLU A 206 9.59 7.85 -5.04
C GLU A 206 8.90 7.93 -6.39
N SER A 207 7.59 8.18 -6.39
CA SER A 207 6.81 8.37 -7.62
C SER A 207 7.43 9.45 -8.51
N ARG A 208 7.72 10.63 -7.93
CA ARG A 208 8.29 11.75 -8.67
C ARG A 208 9.63 11.40 -9.33
N ILE A 209 10.51 10.72 -8.59
CA ILE A 209 11.83 10.34 -9.10
C ILE A 209 11.71 9.25 -10.16
N ALA A 210 10.93 8.19 -9.90
CA ALA A 210 10.80 7.04 -10.78
C ALA A 210 10.23 7.43 -12.16
N ARG A 211 9.18 8.28 -12.16
CA ARG A 211 8.53 8.77 -13.38
C ARG A 211 9.46 9.55 -14.30
N GLN A 212 10.37 10.33 -13.72
CA GLN A 212 11.36 11.10 -14.48
C GLN A 212 12.48 10.23 -15.08
N ASN A 213 12.52 8.95 -14.73
CA ASN A 213 13.61 8.04 -15.08
C ASN A 213 13.12 6.75 -15.77
N GLY A 214 11.95 6.78 -16.40
CA GLY A 214 11.50 5.73 -17.32
C GLY A 214 10.93 4.47 -16.66
N VAL A 215 10.43 4.58 -15.44
CA VAL A 215 9.57 3.52 -14.86
C VAL A 215 8.33 3.33 -15.75
N LYS A 216 7.90 2.09 -15.92
CA LYS A 216 6.74 1.72 -16.74
C LYS A 216 5.46 1.69 -15.91
N ALA A 217 5.52 1.02 -14.79
CA ALA A 217 4.40 0.86 -13.87
C ALA A 217 4.86 1.05 -12.43
N MET A 218 3.93 1.55 -11.61
CA MET A 218 4.09 1.65 -10.17
C MET A 218 2.86 1.09 -9.47
N HIS A 219 3.03 0.68 -8.22
CA HIS A 219 1.98 0.20 -7.33
C HIS A 219 2.48 0.41 -5.90
N ASP A 220 1.65 0.89 -4.99
CA ASP A 220 2.08 0.98 -3.59
C ASP A 220 2.09 -0.42 -2.93
N VAL A 221 2.83 -0.60 -1.84
CA VAL A 221 3.02 -1.94 -1.23
C VAL A 221 2.10 -2.09 -0.01
N THR A 222 0.80 -2.16 -0.20
CA THR A 222 -0.22 -2.25 0.88
C THR A 222 -0.46 -3.69 1.36
N GLU A 223 -1.72 -4.12 1.56
CA GLU A 223 -2.09 -5.42 2.12
C GLU A 223 -1.55 -6.58 1.25
N GLY A 224 -0.99 -7.60 1.90
CA GLY A 224 -0.28 -8.70 1.25
C GLY A 224 1.19 -8.39 0.97
N GLY A 225 1.65 -7.18 1.33
CA GLY A 225 3.03 -6.75 1.24
C GLY A 225 3.58 -6.81 -0.19
N VAL A 226 4.87 -7.12 -0.30
CA VAL A 226 5.58 -7.21 -1.58
C VAL A 226 4.97 -8.27 -2.49
N TYR A 227 4.52 -9.40 -1.93
CA TYR A 227 3.90 -10.43 -2.76
C TYR A 227 2.54 -10.00 -3.32
N GLY A 228 1.74 -9.30 -2.52
CA GLY A 228 0.47 -8.71 -2.93
C GLY A 228 0.67 -7.72 -4.08
N ALA A 229 1.52 -6.72 -3.87
CA ALA A 229 1.79 -5.67 -4.87
C ALA A 229 2.31 -6.25 -6.20
N ILE A 230 3.22 -7.23 -6.16
CA ILE A 230 3.71 -7.89 -7.39
C ILE A 230 2.58 -8.63 -8.10
N ALA A 231 1.73 -9.34 -7.35
CA ALA A 231 0.63 -10.09 -7.92
C ALA A 231 -0.45 -9.18 -8.51
N GLU A 232 -0.72 -8.04 -7.88
CA GLU A 232 -1.69 -7.04 -8.34
C GLU A 232 -1.21 -6.34 -9.60
N MET A 233 0.04 -5.85 -9.63
CA MET A 233 0.66 -5.29 -10.84
C MET A 233 0.69 -6.30 -12.00
N ALA A 234 1.09 -7.55 -11.72
CA ALA A 234 1.10 -8.59 -12.75
C ALA A 234 -0.32 -8.92 -13.25
N ALA A 235 -1.33 -8.89 -12.38
CA ALA A 235 -2.72 -9.09 -12.78
C ALA A 235 -3.26 -7.94 -13.65
N ALA A 236 -2.93 -6.69 -13.31
CA ALA A 236 -3.30 -5.50 -14.08
C ALA A 236 -2.66 -5.51 -15.48
N SER A 237 -1.41 -5.98 -15.59
CA SER A 237 -0.67 -6.09 -16.86
C SER A 237 -0.91 -7.41 -17.63
N GLU A 238 -1.73 -8.33 -17.10
CA GLU A 238 -1.95 -9.68 -17.64
C GLU A 238 -0.66 -10.52 -17.82
N LEU A 239 0.30 -10.36 -16.90
CA LEU A 239 1.61 -11.01 -16.92
C LEU A 239 1.79 -12.05 -15.81
N GLY A 240 2.83 -12.86 -15.94
CA GLY A 240 3.41 -13.66 -14.86
C GLY A 240 4.57 -12.94 -14.15
N PHE A 241 5.12 -13.55 -13.10
CA PHE A 241 6.27 -13.00 -12.40
C PHE A 241 7.18 -14.05 -11.76
N ILE A 242 8.42 -13.65 -11.50
CA ILE A 242 9.40 -14.39 -10.72
C ILE A 242 9.85 -13.51 -9.56
N ILE A 243 9.58 -13.96 -8.33
CA ILE A 243 10.13 -13.37 -7.11
C ILE A 243 11.56 -13.88 -6.94
N GLU A 244 12.52 -12.98 -6.75
CA GLU A 244 13.93 -13.30 -6.53
C GLU A 244 14.27 -13.15 -5.04
N LYS A 245 13.99 -14.20 -4.27
CA LYS A 245 14.00 -14.15 -2.79
C LYS A 245 15.38 -13.84 -2.21
N ASP A 246 16.45 -14.26 -2.88
CA ASP A 246 17.84 -13.99 -2.45
C ASP A 246 18.18 -12.49 -2.43
N ASN A 247 17.44 -11.67 -3.19
CA ASN A 247 17.66 -10.22 -3.22
C ASN A 247 16.96 -9.47 -2.07
N PHE A 248 16.11 -10.14 -1.31
CA PHE A 248 15.31 -9.50 -0.26
C PHE A 248 16.24 -9.02 0.86
N LYS A 249 16.20 -7.70 1.12
CA LYS A 249 16.94 -7.07 2.22
C LYS A 249 15.97 -6.67 3.31
N LEU A 250 16.16 -7.23 4.50
CA LEU A 250 15.34 -6.92 5.67
C LEU A 250 16.15 -6.10 6.67
N LYS A 251 15.54 -5.04 7.20
CA LYS A 251 16.08 -4.31 8.35
C LYS A 251 16.08 -5.22 9.57
N SER A 252 17.08 -5.05 10.45
CA SER A 252 17.31 -5.94 11.59
C SER A 252 16.11 -6.06 12.53
N GLU A 253 15.46 -4.94 12.78
CA GLU A 253 14.31 -4.77 13.67
C GLU A 253 13.05 -5.44 13.09
N VAL A 254 12.83 -5.33 11.77
CA VAL A 254 11.73 -6.02 11.08
C VAL A 254 11.95 -7.53 11.13
N LYS A 255 13.18 -7.98 10.87
CA LYS A 255 13.55 -9.40 10.95
C LYS A 255 13.35 -9.96 12.36
N GLU A 256 13.77 -9.22 13.39
CA GLU A 256 13.57 -9.61 14.79
C GLU A 256 12.09 -9.75 15.11
N LEU A 257 11.30 -8.70 14.85
CA LEU A 257 9.87 -8.67 15.12
C LEU A 257 9.13 -9.81 14.40
N CYS A 258 9.31 -9.93 13.08
CA CYS A 258 8.65 -10.96 12.28
C CYS A 258 9.05 -12.37 12.71
N SER A 259 10.33 -12.60 13.05
CA SER A 259 10.77 -13.92 13.53
C SER A 259 10.19 -14.30 14.90
N LYS A 260 9.99 -13.32 15.81
CA LYS A 260 9.40 -13.58 17.12
C LYS A 260 7.90 -13.86 17.07
N LEU A 261 7.22 -13.33 16.06
CA LEU A 261 5.78 -13.47 15.88
C LEU A 261 5.38 -14.55 14.87
N ASP A 262 6.36 -15.11 14.15
CA ASP A 262 6.15 -16.08 13.06
C ASP A 262 5.37 -15.47 11.88
N LEU A 263 5.83 -14.30 11.41
CA LEU A 263 5.27 -13.55 10.27
C LEU A 263 6.26 -13.55 9.10
N ASP A 264 5.77 -13.58 7.86
CA ASP A 264 6.60 -13.28 6.67
C ASP A 264 6.62 -11.76 6.42
N PRO A 265 7.78 -11.08 6.56
CA PRO A 265 7.88 -9.63 6.35
C PRO A 265 7.51 -9.20 4.92
N ALA A 266 7.61 -10.09 3.93
CA ALA A 266 7.24 -9.78 2.55
C ALA A 266 5.73 -9.91 2.28
N ALA A 267 4.98 -10.50 3.21
CA ALA A 267 3.52 -10.61 3.17
C ALA A 267 2.83 -9.69 4.19
N LEU A 268 3.61 -8.84 4.87
CA LEU A 268 3.14 -7.87 5.85
C LEU A 268 2.94 -6.50 5.18
N ILE A 269 1.79 -5.88 5.44
CA ILE A 269 1.43 -4.55 4.95
C ILE A 269 2.58 -3.55 5.11
N SER A 270 2.88 -2.79 4.05
CA SER A 270 4.01 -1.86 4.05
C SER A 270 3.59 -0.39 3.86
N SER A 271 2.75 -0.08 2.88
CA SER A 271 2.20 1.22 2.41
C SER A 271 3.24 2.33 2.15
N GLY A 272 4.25 2.48 3.00
CA GLY A 272 5.41 3.34 2.81
C GLY A 272 6.49 2.82 1.87
N ALA A 273 6.18 1.86 1.01
CA ALA A 273 7.08 1.36 -0.02
C ALA A 273 6.35 1.39 -1.37
N MET A 274 7.06 1.77 -2.43
CA MET A 274 6.57 1.76 -3.80
C MET A 274 7.18 0.57 -4.54
N LEU A 275 6.35 -0.25 -5.18
CA LEU A 275 6.74 -1.20 -6.21
C LEU A 275 6.88 -0.47 -7.54
N MET A 276 7.98 -0.71 -8.26
CA MET A 276 8.32 -0.08 -9.53
C MET A 276 8.76 -1.15 -10.52
N ALA A 277 8.13 -1.18 -11.70
CA ALA A 277 8.57 -1.97 -12.85
C ALA A 277 9.36 -1.07 -13.81
N ALA A 278 10.61 -1.44 -14.09
CA ALA A 278 11.47 -0.69 -14.99
C ALA A 278 12.10 -1.62 -16.05
N PRO A 279 12.32 -1.11 -17.28
CA PRO A 279 13.05 -1.84 -18.30
C PRO A 279 14.45 -2.25 -17.82
N PRO A 280 14.99 -3.40 -18.25
CA PRO A 280 16.30 -3.90 -17.80
C PRO A 280 17.48 -2.94 -17.98
N GLU A 281 17.39 -2.01 -18.93
CA GLU A 281 18.37 -0.95 -19.17
C GLU A 281 18.35 0.19 -18.15
N ILE A 282 17.27 0.32 -17.36
CA ILE A 282 17.12 1.33 -16.31
C ILE A 282 17.43 0.70 -14.95
N ASP A 283 18.61 1.02 -14.41
CA ASP A 283 18.96 0.65 -13.04
C ASP A 283 18.44 1.68 -12.03
N LEU A 284 17.26 1.41 -11.46
CA LEU A 284 16.68 2.28 -10.44
C LEU A 284 17.56 2.43 -9.20
N LYS A 285 18.44 1.47 -8.87
CA LYS A 285 19.38 1.65 -7.75
C LYS A 285 20.35 2.80 -8.02
N SER A 286 20.84 2.91 -9.25
CA SER A 286 21.71 4.01 -9.67
C SER A 286 20.95 5.35 -9.74
N VAL A 287 19.70 5.34 -10.18
CA VAL A 287 18.82 6.54 -10.22
C VAL A 287 18.65 7.13 -8.80
N PHE A 288 18.35 6.27 -7.83
CA PHE A 288 18.08 6.69 -6.45
C PHE A 288 19.35 6.81 -5.58
N ALA A 289 20.55 6.51 -6.10
CA ALA A 289 21.80 6.48 -5.32
C ALA A 289 22.18 7.83 -4.67
N LYS A 290 21.65 8.96 -5.17
CA LYS A 290 21.88 10.30 -4.62
C LYS A 290 20.82 10.73 -3.58
N THR A 291 19.86 9.86 -3.32
CA THR A 291 18.76 10.07 -2.37
C THR A 291 18.98 9.22 -1.12
N GLU A 292 18.21 9.46 -0.08
CA GLU A 292 18.19 8.61 1.12
C GLU A 292 17.26 7.40 0.98
N ILE A 293 16.65 7.21 -0.20
CA ILE A 293 15.66 6.16 -0.47
C ILE A 293 16.39 4.92 -0.97
N GLU A 294 16.39 3.87 -0.14
CA GLU A 294 16.92 2.57 -0.53
C GLU A 294 16.03 1.91 -1.59
N ILE A 295 16.65 1.34 -2.63
CA ILE A 295 15.98 0.58 -3.69
C ILE A 295 16.45 -0.88 -3.68
N ILE A 296 15.49 -1.81 -3.64
CA ILE A 296 15.73 -3.25 -3.55
C ILE A 296 15.10 -3.93 -4.75
N ARG A 297 15.89 -4.68 -5.53
CA ARG A 297 15.34 -5.55 -6.58
C ARG A 297 14.63 -6.73 -5.93
N VAL A 298 13.41 -7.03 -6.33
CA VAL A 298 12.59 -8.10 -5.74
C VAL A 298 12.17 -9.17 -6.73
N GLY A 299 12.30 -8.90 -8.04
CA GLY A 299 11.89 -9.86 -9.04
C GLY A 299 11.93 -9.31 -10.46
N ARG A 300 11.18 -9.97 -11.32
CA ARG A 300 10.96 -9.59 -12.73
C ARG A 300 9.61 -10.08 -13.23
N LEU A 301 9.01 -9.34 -14.16
CA LEU A 301 7.81 -9.76 -14.88
C LEU A 301 8.17 -10.71 -16.03
N ILE A 302 7.29 -11.65 -16.32
CA ILE A 302 7.43 -12.65 -17.40
C ILE A 302 6.10 -12.81 -18.11
N GLU A 303 6.11 -13.44 -19.29
CA GLU A 303 4.90 -13.69 -20.09
C GLU A 303 3.78 -14.42 -19.33
N ALA A 304 4.13 -15.46 -18.57
CA ALA A 304 3.15 -16.27 -17.84
C ALA A 304 3.80 -17.08 -16.71
N GLY A 305 2.99 -17.42 -15.70
CA GLY A 305 3.38 -18.25 -14.56
C GLY A 305 3.73 -17.43 -13.32
N ILE A 306 3.59 -18.06 -12.16
CA ILE A 306 3.84 -17.43 -10.85
C ILE A 306 4.88 -18.26 -10.14
N HIS A 307 6.05 -17.66 -9.91
CA HIS A 307 7.21 -18.40 -9.40
C HIS A 307 7.99 -17.63 -8.34
N LEU A 308 8.68 -18.42 -7.53
CA LEU A 308 9.70 -17.93 -6.60
C LEU A 308 11.02 -18.63 -6.89
N GLU A 309 12.08 -17.84 -6.98
CA GLU A 309 13.46 -18.24 -7.21
C GLU A 309 14.28 -17.95 -5.95
N GLU A 310 14.91 -18.98 -5.39
CA GLU A 310 15.72 -18.91 -4.18
C GLU A 310 16.86 -19.92 -4.26
N LYS A 311 18.10 -19.49 -4.02
CA LYS A 311 19.32 -20.30 -4.09
C LYS A 311 19.49 -21.03 -5.42
N GLY A 312 19.03 -20.42 -6.51
CA GLY A 312 19.06 -20.99 -7.86
C GLY A 312 17.97 -22.03 -8.16
N GLU A 313 17.07 -22.31 -7.21
CA GLU A 313 15.91 -23.16 -7.43
C GLU A 313 14.66 -22.32 -7.73
N LYS A 314 13.98 -22.64 -8.83
CA LYS A 314 12.71 -22.01 -9.23
C LYS A 314 11.55 -22.97 -8.93
N ARG A 315 10.57 -22.52 -8.15
CA ARG A 315 9.34 -23.27 -7.81
C ARG A 315 8.09 -22.46 -8.11
N GLU A 316 6.95 -23.15 -8.25
CA GLU A 316 5.64 -22.48 -8.25
C GLU A 316 5.43 -21.75 -6.92
N PHE A 317 4.81 -20.58 -6.99
CA PHE A 317 4.52 -19.75 -5.84
C PHE A 317 3.01 -19.51 -5.74
N GLU A 318 2.48 -19.59 -4.51
CA GLU A 318 1.10 -19.25 -4.21
C GLU A 318 1.10 -17.93 -3.45
N VAL A 319 0.42 -16.94 -4.01
CA VAL A 319 0.29 -15.62 -3.40
C VAL A 319 -0.55 -15.76 -2.12
N PRO A 320 -0.08 -15.29 -0.96
CA PRO A 320 -0.87 -15.37 0.27
C PRO A 320 -2.23 -14.68 0.10
N GLU A 321 -3.32 -15.37 0.45
CA GLU A 321 -4.67 -14.79 0.35
C GLU A 321 -4.94 -13.70 1.39
N LYS A 322 -4.09 -13.59 2.42
CA LYS A 322 -4.31 -12.75 3.60
C LYS A 322 -3.01 -12.15 4.12
N ASP A 323 -3.08 -10.88 4.49
CA ASP A 323 -1.99 -10.14 5.12
C ASP A 323 -1.58 -10.74 6.49
N GLU A 324 -0.28 -10.69 6.78
CA GLU A 324 0.28 -11.16 8.06
C GLU A 324 -0.25 -10.39 9.27
N LEU A 325 -0.58 -9.11 9.14
CA LEU A 325 -1.19 -8.31 10.21
C LEU A 325 -2.55 -8.89 10.61
N TRP A 326 -3.40 -9.23 9.63
CA TRP A 326 -4.72 -9.81 9.92
C TRP A 326 -4.60 -11.20 10.54
N LYS A 327 -3.66 -12.04 10.06
CA LYS A 327 -3.37 -13.35 10.67
C LYS A 327 -2.93 -13.19 12.14
N PHE A 328 -2.07 -12.20 12.41
CA PHE A 328 -1.63 -11.89 13.76
C PHE A 328 -2.80 -11.47 14.66
N ILE A 329 -3.61 -10.51 14.23
CA ILE A 329 -4.75 -9.98 15.01
C ILE A 329 -5.75 -11.10 15.33
N GLU A 330 -6.05 -11.98 14.37
CA GLU A 330 -6.94 -13.13 14.59
C GLU A 330 -6.35 -14.16 15.56
N LYS A 331 -5.03 -14.38 15.53
CA LYS A 331 -4.35 -15.32 16.41
C LYS A 331 -4.40 -14.86 17.87
N ILE A 332 -4.30 -13.56 18.13
CA ILE A 332 -4.29 -13.00 19.49
C ILE A 332 -5.68 -12.69 20.04
N SER A 333 -6.69 -12.62 19.18
CA SER A 333 -8.09 -12.38 19.57
C SER A 333 -8.83 -13.68 19.96
N LYS A 334 -8.19 -14.84 19.77
CA LYS A 334 -8.66 -16.18 20.18
C LYS A 334 -8.09 -16.55 21.53
#